data_AF-A0A1S8SSP3-F1
#
_entry.id   AF-A0A1S8SSP3-F1
#
_cell.length_a   1.000
_cell.length_b   1.000
_cell.length_c   1.000
_cell.angle_alpha   90.00
_cell.angle_beta   90.00
_cell.angle_gamma   90.00
#
_symmetry.space_group_name_H-M   'P 1'
#
loop_
_entity.id
_entity.type
_entity.pdbx_description
1 polymer ?
#
loop_
_entity_poly.entity_id
_entity_poly.type
_entity_poly.pdbx_seq_one_letter_code
_entity_poly.pdbx_strand_id
1 'polypeptide(L)' 'MIKETRQEKRITQSKLARNLGISKGYLSKLEKHPSLCNPNVNLILKLSKELTVDPVKIFLYFIKEKKN' A
#
# COMPACT_ATOMS: atom_id res chain seq x y z
N MET A 1 4.50 -5.95 -5.18
CA MET A 1 3.10 -6.16 -4.77
C MET A 1 2.22 -4.92 -4.92
N ILE A 2 2.22 -3.94 -4.00
CA ILE A 2 1.27 -2.80 -4.06
C ILE A 2 1.35 -2.02 -5.39
N LYS A 3 2.56 -1.71 -5.84
CA LYS A 3 2.81 -1.00 -7.10
C LYS A 3 2.27 -1.76 -8.31
N GLU A 4 2.53 -3.06 -8.38
CA GLU A 4 2.09 -3.93 -9.48
C GLU A 4 0.58 -3.98 -9.55
N THR A 5 -0.09 -4.28 -8.43
CA THR A 5 -1.57 -4.31 -8.37
C THR A 5 -2.19 -2.97 -8.72
N ARG A 6 -1.56 -1.85 -8.32
CA ARG A 6 -1.99 -0.51 -8.72
C ARG A 6 -1.89 -0.32 -10.24
N GLN A 7 -0.79 -0.77 -10.85
CA GLN A 7 -0.55 -0.64 -12.29
C GLN A 7 -1.48 -1.53 -13.12
N GLU A 8 -1.77 -2.74 -12.65
CA GLU A 8 -2.77 -3.64 -13.26
C GLU A 8 -4.16 -3.00 -13.30
N LYS A 9 -4.53 -2.28 -12.24
CA LYS A 9 -5.76 -1.47 -12.18
C LYS A 9 -5.71 -0.15 -12.94
N ARG A 10 -4.57 0.18 -13.58
CA ARG A 10 -4.36 1.42 -14.35
C ARG A 10 -4.66 2.71 -13.56
N ILE A 11 -4.46 2.72 -12.24
CA ILE A 11 -4.65 3.91 -11.41
C ILE A 11 -3.32 4.60 -11.11
N THR A 12 -3.31 5.93 -11.08
CA THR A 12 -2.11 6.70 -10.73
C THR A 12 -1.84 6.68 -9.23
N GLN A 13 -0.60 6.94 -8.83
CA GLN A 13 -0.26 7.12 -7.41
C GLN A 13 -1.08 8.25 -6.77
N SER A 14 -1.28 9.37 -7.47
CA SER A 14 -2.07 10.49 -6.95
C SER A 14 -3.53 10.10 -6.70
N LYS A 15 -4.13 9.30 -7.59
CA LYS A 15 -5.52 8.84 -7.43
C LYS A 15 -5.65 7.89 -6.24
N LEU A 16 -4.76 6.90 -6.13
CA LEU A 16 -4.80 5.96 -5.01
C LEU A 16 -4.52 6.67 -3.68
N ALA A 17 -3.53 7.56 -3.63
CA ALA A 17 -3.22 8.33 -2.42
C ALA A 17 -4.42 9.16 -1.94
N ARG A 18 -5.13 9.81 -2.87
CA ARG A 18 -6.38 10.54 -2.57
C ARG A 18 -7.45 9.61 -1.99
N ASN A 19 -7.67 8.44 -2.58
CA ASN A 19 -8.68 7.48 -2.09
C ASN A 19 -8.33 6.93 -0.69
N LEU A 20 -7.04 6.74 -0.40
CA LEU A 20 -6.55 6.30 0.90
C LEU A 20 -6.56 7.42 1.97
N GLY A 21 -6.61 8.68 1.54
CA GLY A 21 -6.48 9.85 2.41
C GLY A 21 -5.05 10.08 2.88
N ILE A 22 -4.06 9.81 2.03
CA ILE A 22 -2.63 9.98 2.33
C ILE A 22 -1.94 10.84 1.27
N SER A 23 -0.71 11.28 1.55
CA SER A 23 0.10 11.98 0.56
C SER A 23 0.60 11.04 -0.53
N LYS A 24 0.76 11.56 -1.76
CA LYS A 24 1.40 10.83 -2.87
C LYS A 24 2.81 10.35 -2.50
N GLY A 25 3.56 11.18 -1.76
CA GLY A 25 4.89 10.85 -1.27
C GLY A 25 4.87 9.64 -0.33
N TYR A 26 3.90 9.59 0.58
CA TYR A 26 3.74 8.43 1.46
C TYR A 26 3.35 7.17 0.68
N LEU A 27 2.44 7.25 -0.30
CA LEU A 27 2.15 6.11 -1.17
C LEU A 27 3.40 5.63 -1.92
N SER A 28 4.23 6.54 -2.44
CA SER A 28 5.49 6.15 -3.09
C SER A 28 6.44 5.44 -2.12
N LYS A 29 6.45 5.81 -0.83
CA LYS A 29 7.23 5.08 0.19
C LYS A 29 6.65 3.70 0.45
N LEU A 30 5.32 3.57 0.58
CA LEU A 30 4.65 2.27 0.74
C LEU A 30 4.98 1.31 -0.42
N GLU A 31 5.10 1.83 -1.65
CA GLU A 31 5.40 1.03 -2.85
C GLU A 31 6.88 0.64 -3.00
N LYS A 32 7.81 1.52 -2.60
CA LYS A 32 9.26 1.35 -2.85
C LYS A 32 10.05 0.89 -1.62
N HIS A 33 9.64 1.35 -0.44
CA HIS A 33 10.34 1.14 0.83
C HIS A 33 9.35 0.67 1.91
N PRO A 34 8.64 -0.46 1.68
CA PRO A 34 7.66 -1.00 2.62
C PRO A 34 8.25 -1.29 4.01
N SER A 35 9.52 -1.66 4.09
CA SER A 35 10.26 -1.90 5.34
C SER A 35 10.36 -0.66 6.25
N LEU A 36 10.36 0.53 5.65
CA LEU A 36 10.43 1.81 6.36
C LEU A 36 9.04 2.35 6.74
N CYS A 37 7.99 1.59 6.45
CA CYS A 37 6.62 2.00 6.69
C CYS A 37 5.99 1.18 7.82
N ASN A 38 5.24 1.86 8.69
CA ASN A 38 4.42 1.21 9.72
C ASN A 38 2.95 1.62 9.54
N PRO A 39 2.27 1.11 8.49
CA PRO A 39 0.86 1.46 8.26
C PRO A 39 -0.01 0.89 9.38
N ASN A 40 -0.95 1.70 9.86
CA ASN A 40 -1.96 1.21 10.81
C ASN A 40 -2.96 0.26 10.12
N VAL A 41 -3.73 -0.47 10.93
CA VAL A 41 -4.73 -1.44 10.45
C VAL A 41 -5.73 -0.78 9.50
N ASN A 42 -6.17 0.45 9.78
CA ASN A 42 -7.11 1.18 8.93
C ASN A 42 -6.56 1.42 7.52
N LEU A 43 -5.27 1.75 7.40
CA LEU A 43 -4.63 1.93 6.09
C LEU A 43 -4.48 0.61 5.34
N ILE A 44 -4.18 -0.49 6.04
CA ILE A 44 -4.13 -1.83 5.46
C ILE A 44 -5.51 -2.22 4.90
N LEU A 45 -6.59 -2.00 5.66
CA LEU A 45 -7.96 -2.28 5.23
C LEU A 45 -8.37 -1.41 4.03
N LYS A 46 -8.03 -0.12 4.03
CA LYS A 46 -8.28 0.76 2.88
C LYS A 46 -7.51 0.31 1.63
N LEU A 47 -6.23 -0.05 1.77
CA LEU A 47 -5.42 -0.60 0.68
C LEU A 47 -6.04 -1.89 0.14
N SER A 48 -6.49 -2.78 1.03
CA SER A 48 -7.14 -4.03 0.67
C SER A 48 -8.38 -3.79 -0.18
N LYS A 49 -9.24 -2.85 0.24
CA LYS A 49 -10.46 -2.47 -0.48
C LYS A 49 -10.15 -1.88 -1.87
N GLU A 50 -9.27 -0.88 -1.94
CA GLU A 50 -8.94 -0.17 -3.19
C GLU A 50 -8.21 -1.08 -4.19
N LEU A 51 -7.33 -1.94 -3.69
CA LEU A 51 -6.53 -2.87 -4.51
C LEU A 51 -7.21 -4.22 -4.73
N THR A 52 -8.35 -4.48 -4.07
CA THR A 52 -9.04 -5.78 -4.13
C THR A 52 -8.09 -6.94 -3.79
N VAL A 53 -7.28 -6.75 -2.75
CA VAL A 53 -6.29 -7.72 -2.26
C VAL A 53 -6.64 -8.07 -0.83
N ASP A 54 -6.48 -9.34 -0.48
CA ASP A 54 -6.67 -9.80 0.90
C ASP A 54 -5.82 -8.97 1.90
N PRO A 55 -6.41 -8.47 3.00
CA PRO A 55 -5.71 -7.60 3.94
C PRO A 55 -4.53 -8.30 4.64
N VAL A 56 -4.57 -9.62 4.83
CA VAL A 56 -3.44 -10.40 5.36
C VAL A 56 -2.29 -10.38 4.38
N LYS A 57 -2.54 -10.49 3.07
CA LYS A 57 -1.48 -10.36 2.04
C LYS A 57 -0.83 -8.97 2.07
N ILE A 58 -1.60 -7.91 2.30
CA ILE A 58 -1.07 -6.55 2.47
C ILE A 58 -0.25 -6.44 3.76
N PHE A 59 -0.74 -6.97 4.87
CA PHE A 59 0.02 -7.01 6.11
C PHE A 59 1.36 -7.73 5.96
N LEU A 60 1.35 -8.94 5.38
CA LEU A 60 2.55 -9.73 5.13
C LEU A 60 3.56 -9.01 4.23
N TYR A 61 3.09 -8.20 3.27
CA TYR A 61 3.97 -7.38 2.43
C TYR A 61 4.78 -6.36 3.24
N PHE A 62 4.22 -5.77 4.29
CA PHE A 62 4.94 -4.83 5.15
C PHE A 62 5.84 -5.54 6.18
N ILE A 63 5.47 -6.75 6.60
CA ILE A 63 6.25 -7.52 7.60
C ILE A 63 7.44 -8.25 6.98
N LYS A 64 7.28 -8.88 5.80
CA LYS A 64 8.37 -9.62 5.13
C LYS A 64 9.59 -8.74 4.83
N GLU A 65 9.36 -7.45 4.67
CA GLU A 65 10.39 -6.48 4.29
C GLU A 65 11.08 -5.85 5.52
N LYS A 66 10.51 -6.00 6.73
CA LYS A 66 11.19 -5.56 7.95
C LYS A 66 12.35 -6.52 8.25
N LYS A 67 13.57 -6.02 8.13
CA LYS A 67 14.73 -6.67 8.74
C LYS A 67 14.61 -6.50 10.25
N ASN A 68 14.53 -7.61 10.98
CA ASN A 68 14.77 -7.63 12.43
C ASN A 68 16.22 -7.27 12.72
#